data_AF-A0A836KCM6-F1
#
_entry.id   AF-A0A836KCM6-F1
#
_cell.length_a   1.000
_cell.length_b   1.000
_cell.length_c   1.000
_cell.angle_alpha   90.00
_cell.angle_beta   90.00
_cell.angle_gamma   90.00
#
_symmetry.space_group_name_H-M   'P 1'
#
loop_
_entity.id
_entity.type
_entity.pdbx_description
1 polymer ?
#
loop_
_entity_poly.entity_id
_entity_poly.type
_entity_poly.pdbx_seq_one_letter_code
_entity_poly.pdbx_strand_id
1 'polypeptide(L)'
;MAQGAEEYELATPGRVFLTPEQEEQLVDRLYTTSLSRKEMILAELDARFYPVAASQTISQETLQKSLQRQVDNEMERRQRRRQEIDAMVIVEAMGYANSKAATAAKKTLEPEEVDASVRRLYDETLSQKKANMEQKERLYAFHPEDIKTVKMSKVALQDSVNRMSKPKKTAFTIAEVNKIYGL
;
A
#
# COMPACT_ATOMS: atom_id res chain seq x y z
N MET A 1 23.00 -68.51 75.95
CA MET A 1 21.63 -68.19 75.50
C MET A 1 21.74 -67.09 74.45
N ALA A 2 21.44 -67.46 73.21
CA ALA A 2 21.16 -66.64 72.01
C ALA A 2 22.10 -65.47 71.67
N GLN A 3 23.17 -65.78 70.93
CA GLN A 3 23.63 -64.94 69.82
C GLN A 3 22.80 -65.30 68.59
N GLY A 4 22.40 -64.33 67.78
CA GLY A 4 21.85 -64.59 66.45
C GLY A 4 20.74 -63.64 66.03
N ALA A 5 21.11 -62.54 65.40
CA ALA A 5 20.29 -61.86 64.40
C ALA A 5 21.25 -61.15 63.44
N GLU A 6 21.88 -61.94 62.57
CA GLU A 6 22.50 -61.40 61.36
C GLU A 6 21.37 -60.93 60.44
N GLU A 7 21.21 -59.61 60.29
CA GLU A 7 20.40 -59.04 59.23
C GLU A 7 21.15 -59.21 57.92
N TYR A 8 20.69 -60.16 57.11
CA TYR A 8 21.18 -60.41 55.77
C TYR A 8 20.87 -59.23 54.87
N GLU A 9 21.90 -58.46 54.49
CA GLU A 9 21.88 -57.56 53.35
C GLU A 9 21.64 -58.37 52.07
N LEU A 10 20.39 -58.39 51.59
CA LEU A 10 20.07 -58.89 50.27
C LEU A 10 20.54 -57.87 49.22
N ALA A 11 21.82 -57.95 48.88
CA ALA A 11 22.41 -57.27 47.74
C ALA A 11 21.77 -57.80 46.44
N THR A 12 20.78 -57.07 45.93
CA THR A 12 20.28 -57.22 44.57
C THR A 12 21.29 -56.58 43.61
N PRO A 13 21.83 -57.31 42.62
CA PRO A 13 22.79 -56.75 41.70
C PRO A 13 22.09 -55.70 40.81
N GLY A 14 22.47 -54.43 40.98
CA GLY A 14 22.02 -53.32 40.15
C GLY A 14 21.48 -52.07 40.87
N ARG A 15 21.35 -52.07 42.20
CA ARG A 15 21.00 -50.85 42.95
C ARG A 15 22.24 -50.09 43.38
N VAL A 16 22.60 -49.06 42.60
CA VAL A 16 23.52 -48.02 43.06
C VAL A 16 22.73 -47.06 43.94
N PHE A 17 23.09 -46.96 45.22
CA PHE A 17 22.52 -45.96 46.11
C PHE A 17 23.19 -44.62 45.81
N LEU A 18 22.41 -43.71 45.21
CA LEU A 18 22.86 -42.33 44.95
C LEU A 18 22.71 -41.51 46.23
N THR A 19 23.66 -40.63 46.49
CA THR A 19 23.49 -39.60 47.52
C THR A 19 22.50 -38.54 47.01
N PRO A 20 21.78 -37.83 47.91
CA PRO A 20 20.83 -36.79 47.48
C PRO A 20 21.48 -35.72 46.59
N GLU A 21 22.74 -35.35 46.85
CA GLU A 21 23.50 -34.41 46.02
C GLU A 21 23.79 -34.96 44.60
N GLN A 22 24.02 -36.27 44.47
CA GLN A 22 24.22 -36.91 43.17
C GLN A 22 22.90 -37.05 42.40
N GLU A 23 21.79 -37.24 43.11
CA GLU A 23 20.45 -37.22 42.51
C GLU A 23 20.11 -35.82 41.95
N GLU A 24 20.40 -34.76 42.71
CA GLU A 24 20.21 -33.37 42.24
C GLU A 24 21.06 -33.06 41.00
N GLN A 25 22.34 -33.45 41.00
CA GLN A 25 23.21 -33.28 39.82
C GLN A 25 22.72 -34.08 38.61
N LEU A 26 22.15 -35.27 38.83
CA LEU A 26 21.54 -36.07 37.77
C LEU A 26 20.26 -35.40 37.24
N VAL A 27 19.43 -34.85 38.11
CA VAL A 27 18.22 -34.09 37.72
C VAL A 27 18.61 -32.86 36.90
N ASP A 28 19.62 -32.11 37.32
CA ASP A 28 20.10 -30.95 36.54
C ASP A 28 20.66 -31.35 35.18
N ARG A 29 21.47 -32.41 35.13
CA ARG A 29 22.05 -32.87 33.87
C ARG A 29 21.02 -33.50 32.92
N LEU A 30 20.10 -34.30 33.45
CA LEU A 30 19.17 -35.09 32.63
C LEU A 30 17.89 -34.33 32.31
N TYR A 31 17.47 -33.42 33.19
CA TYR A 31 16.22 -32.70 33.07
C TYR A 31 16.47 -31.25 32.65
N THR A 32 17.11 -30.42 33.48
CA THR A 32 17.16 -28.97 33.22
C THR A 32 18.00 -28.64 32.00
N THR A 33 19.23 -29.14 31.92
CA THR A 33 20.14 -28.89 30.78
C THR A 33 19.75 -29.64 29.50
N SER A 34 19.12 -30.81 29.62
CA SER A 34 18.64 -31.58 28.47
C SER A 34 17.38 -30.96 27.85
N LEU A 35 16.44 -30.51 28.68
CA LEU A 35 15.23 -29.83 28.22
C LEU A 35 15.55 -28.50 27.58
N SER A 36 16.39 -27.67 28.22
CA SER A 36 16.79 -26.39 27.63
C SER A 36 17.48 -26.57 26.28
N ARG A 37 18.35 -27.58 26.15
CA ARG A 37 18.97 -27.91 24.86
C ARG A 37 17.95 -28.34 23.81
N LYS A 38 16.95 -29.15 24.19
CA LYS A 38 15.88 -29.58 23.26
C LYS A 38 14.99 -28.41 22.86
N GLU A 39 14.65 -27.53 23.78
CA GLU A 39 13.88 -26.31 23.51
C GLU A 39 14.62 -25.39 22.53
N MET A 40 15.92 -25.17 22.71
CA MET A 40 16.72 -24.41 21.75
C MET A 40 16.74 -25.07 20.36
N ILE A 41 16.93 -26.39 20.29
CA ILE A 41 16.92 -27.11 19.01
C ILE A 41 15.55 -27.00 18.33
N LEU A 42 14.46 -27.12 19.09
CA LEU A 42 13.11 -26.96 18.53
C LEU A 42 12.89 -25.55 18.01
N ALA A 43 13.32 -24.51 18.74
CA ALA A 43 13.23 -23.13 18.28
C ALA A 43 14.05 -22.88 16.99
N GLU A 44 15.25 -23.46 16.88
CA GLU A 44 16.06 -23.40 15.66
C GLU A 44 15.39 -24.09 14.47
N LEU A 45 14.80 -25.28 14.70
CA LEU A 45 14.09 -26.02 13.65
C LEU A 45 12.81 -25.29 13.23
N ASP A 46 12.05 -24.74 14.18
CA ASP A 46 10.86 -23.94 13.90
C ASP A 46 11.22 -22.69 13.08
N ALA A 47 12.28 -21.97 13.45
CA ALA A 47 12.76 -20.83 12.67
C ALA A 47 13.23 -21.22 11.26
N ARG A 48 13.76 -22.43 11.09
CA ARG A 48 14.27 -22.93 9.79
C ARG A 48 13.16 -23.44 8.88
N PHE A 49 12.19 -24.17 9.41
CA PHE A 49 11.12 -24.80 8.62
C PHE A 49 9.86 -23.94 8.51
N TYR A 50 9.59 -23.13 9.53
CA TYR A 50 8.42 -22.25 9.59
C TYR A 50 8.86 -20.83 9.95
N PRO A 51 9.55 -20.12 9.04
CA PRO A 51 9.90 -18.72 9.25
C PRO A 51 8.61 -17.89 9.38
N VAL A 52 8.25 -17.55 10.62
CA VAL A 52 7.12 -16.67 10.91
C VAL A 52 7.51 -15.27 10.47
N ALA A 53 6.83 -14.74 9.46
CA ALA A 53 7.00 -13.35 9.07
C ALA A 53 6.68 -12.45 10.27
N ALA A 54 7.53 -11.47 10.54
CA ALA A 54 7.26 -10.49 11.59
C ALA A 54 5.91 -9.81 11.34
N SER A 55 5.13 -9.59 12.41
CA SER A 55 3.87 -8.88 12.29
C SER A 55 4.12 -7.48 11.75
N GLN A 56 3.50 -7.17 10.61
CA GLN A 56 3.58 -5.84 10.02
C GLN A 56 2.72 -4.90 10.86
N THR A 57 3.38 -4.03 11.63
CA THR A 57 2.70 -2.95 12.34
C THR A 57 2.62 -1.73 11.44
N ILE A 58 1.42 -1.16 11.31
CA ILE A 58 1.23 0.08 10.58
C ILE A 58 1.73 1.21 11.49
N SER A 59 2.63 2.05 10.98
CA SER A 59 3.13 3.19 11.75
C SER A 59 2.00 4.17 12.10
N GLN A 60 2.11 4.84 13.23
CA GLN A 60 1.13 5.82 13.68
C GLN A 60 0.92 6.94 12.65
N GLU A 61 2.00 7.40 12.01
CA GLU A 61 1.93 8.41 10.95
C GLU A 61 1.13 7.93 9.73
N THR A 62 1.32 6.67 9.32
CA THR A 62 0.57 6.10 8.19
C THR A 62 -0.91 5.94 8.52
N LEU A 63 -1.24 5.57 9.77
CA LEU A 63 -2.62 5.52 10.23
C LEU A 63 -3.27 6.91 10.25
N GLN A 64 -2.58 7.91 10.79
CA GLN A 64 -3.07 9.29 10.84
C GLN A 64 -3.32 9.86 9.44
N LYS A 65 -2.39 9.65 8.49
CA LYS A 65 -2.58 10.06 7.08
C LYS A 65 -3.79 9.37 6.45
N SER A 66 -4.02 8.10 6.78
CA SER A 66 -5.19 7.37 6.27
C SER A 66 -6.49 7.92 6.85
N LEU A 67 -6.54 8.20 8.15
CA LEU A 67 -7.70 8.79 8.82
C LEU A 67 -8.03 10.18 8.24
N GLN A 68 -7.04 11.04 8.09
CA GLN A 68 -7.21 12.36 7.49
C GLN A 68 -7.79 12.27 6.07
N ARG A 69 -7.27 11.35 5.24
CA ARG A 69 -7.78 11.17 3.87
C ARG A 69 -9.22 10.64 3.86
N GLN A 70 -9.54 9.69 4.73
CA GLN A 70 -10.82 9.00 4.69
C GLN A 70 -11.95 9.79 5.34
N VAL A 71 -11.64 10.55 6.40
CA VAL A 71 -12.63 11.27 7.19
C VAL A 71 -12.60 12.74 6.80
N ASP A 72 -11.49 13.44 7.05
CA ASP A 72 -11.46 14.91 6.92
C ASP A 72 -11.67 15.35 5.48
N ASN A 73 -10.93 14.77 4.53
CA ASN A 73 -11.04 15.16 3.12
C ASN A 73 -12.40 14.77 2.53
N GLU A 74 -12.98 13.63 2.93
CA GLU A 74 -14.29 13.21 2.43
C GLU A 74 -15.42 14.05 3.04
N MET A 75 -15.31 14.41 4.32
CA MET A 75 -16.25 15.32 4.98
C MET A 75 -16.19 16.72 4.38
N GLU A 76 -14.99 17.24 4.14
CA GLU A 76 -14.80 18.51 3.45
C GLU A 76 -15.41 18.47 2.03
N ARG A 77 -15.16 17.40 1.27
CA ARG A 77 -15.75 17.22 -0.07
C ARG A 77 -17.28 17.16 -0.03
N ARG A 78 -17.87 16.52 1.00
CA ARG A 78 -19.32 16.49 1.18
C ARG A 78 -19.86 17.87 1.57
N GLN A 79 -19.14 18.61 2.40
CA GLN A 79 -19.53 19.96 2.79
C GLN A 79 -19.50 20.93 1.62
N ARG A 80 -18.43 20.91 0.81
CA ARG A 80 -18.32 21.71 -0.42
C ARG A 80 -19.46 21.40 -1.39
N ARG A 81 -19.77 20.11 -1.61
CA ARG A 81 -20.92 19.71 -2.46
C ARG A 81 -22.25 20.24 -1.92
N ARG A 82 -22.48 20.21 -0.60
CA ARG A 82 -23.69 20.79 -0.01
C ARG A 82 -23.75 22.29 -0.25
N GLN A 83 -22.65 23.01 -0.03
CA GLN A 83 -22.57 24.45 -0.27
C GLN A 83 -22.82 24.80 -1.75
N GLU A 84 -22.30 24.01 -2.69
CA GLU A 84 -22.56 24.19 -4.13
C GLU A 84 -24.04 23.98 -4.47
N ILE A 85 -24.67 22.95 -3.90
CA ILE A 85 -26.11 22.69 -4.08
C ILE A 85 -26.94 23.80 -3.47
N ASP A 86 -26.66 24.20 -2.23
CA ASP A 86 -27.37 25.28 -1.55
C ASP A 86 -27.23 26.60 -2.31
N ALA A 87 -26.04 26.89 -2.85
CA ALA A 87 -25.82 28.05 -3.69
C ALA A 87 -26.63 27.98 -5.00
N MET A 88 -26.71 26.81 -5.65
CA MET A 88 -27.55 26.62 -6.84
C MET A 88 -29.04 26.83 -6.52
N VAL A 89 -29.52 26.28 -5.39
CA VAL A 89 -30.91 26.41 -4.95
C VAL A 89 -31.25 27.86 -4.61
N ILE A 90 -30.36 28.59 -3.94
CA ILE A 90 -30.58 30.02 -3.63
C ILE A 90 -30.63 30.85 -4.92
N VAL A 91 -29.72 30.60 -5.87
CA VAL A 91 -29.70 31.29 -7.16
C VAL A 91 -30.99 31.02 -7.96
N GLU A 92 -31.46 29.77 -7.93
CA GLU A 92 -32.73 29.37 -8.55
C GLU A 92 -33.94 30.05 -7.88
N ALA A 93 -33.98 30.06 -6.54
CA ALA A 93 -35.06 30.67 -5.76
C ALA A 93 -35.10 32.20 -5.87
N MET A 94 -33.94 32.85 -6.00
CA MET A 94 -33.84 34.30 -6.20
C MET A 94 -34.16 34.74 -7.64
N GLY A 95 -34.44 33.80 -8.56
CA GLY A 95 -34.90 34.12 -9.92
C GLY A 95 -33.86 34.86 -10.77
N TYR A 96 -32.56 34.77 -10.44
CA TYR A 96 -31.49 35.32 -11.27
C TYR A 96 -31.32 34.50 -12.56
N ALA A 97 -32.22 34.76 -13.52
CA ALA A 97 -32.34 34.08 -14.82
C ALA A 97 -31.11 34.18 -15.73
N ASN A 98 -30.09 34.96 -15.36
CA ASN A 98 -28.92 35.24 -16.20
C ASN A 98 -27.61 34.58 -15.71
N SER A 99 -27.63 33.80 -14.62
CA SER A 99 -26.44 33.03 -14.25
C SER A 99 -26.36 31.77 -15.14
N LYS A 100 -25.26 31.60 -15.87
CA LYS A 100 -25.01 30.42 -16.74
C LYS A 100 -25.28 29.08 -16.03
N ALA A 101 -25.16 29.05 -14.69
CA ALA A 101 -25.41 27.88 -13.85
C ALA A 101 -26.91 27.54 -13.69
N ALA A 102 -27.79 28.53 -13.47
CA ALA A 102 -29.23 28.29 -13.31
C ALA A 102 -29.89 27.81 -14.61
N THR A 103 -29.39 28.26 -15.76
CA THR A 103 -29.85 27.81 -17.08
C THR A 103 -29.39 26.41 -17.46
N ALA A 104 -28.33 25.88 -16.84
CA ALA A 104 -27.80 24.54 -17.16
C ALA A 104 -28.60 23.41 -16.50
N ALA A 105 -29.24 23.67 -15.35
CA ALA A 105 -29.99 22.65 -14.61
C ALA A 105 -31.39 22.34 -15.19
N LYS A 106 -31.94 23.24 -16.04
CA LYS A 106 -33.31 23.12 -16.60
C LYS A 106 -33.39 23.11 -18.12
N LYS A 107 -32.27 23.28 -18.84
CA LYS A 107 -32.27 23.14 -20.30
C LYS A 107 -32.27 21.67 -20.67
N THR A 108 -33.40 21.19 -21.15
CA THR A 108 -33.43 20.05 -22.08
C THR A 108 -32.41 20.37 -23.17
N LEU A 109 -31.38 19.54 -23.32
CA LEU A 109 -30.38 19.73 -24.37
C LEU A 109 -31.11 19.67 -25.72
N GLU A 110 -30.85 20.66 -26.57
CA GLU A 110 -31.36 20.63 -27.94
C GLU A 110 -30.78 19.40 -28.66
N PRO A 111 -31.52 18.77 -29.59
CA PRO A 111 -31.07 17.53 -30.25
C PRO A 111 -29.70 17.70 -30.93
N GLU A 112 -29.39 18.88 -31.44
CA GLU A 112 -28.08 19.21 -32.02
C GLU A 112 -26.94 19.25 -30.97
N GLU A 113 -27.22 19.72 -29.75
CA GLU A 113 -26.27 19.72 -28.64
C GLU A 113 -26.04 18.29 -28.13
N VAL A 114 -27.10 17.47 -28.12
CA VAL A 114 -27.01 16.04 -27.79
C VAL A 114 -26.12 15.34 -28.82
N ASP A 115 -26.37 15.53 -30.11
CA ASP A 115 -25.56 14.92 -31.18
C ASP A 115 -24.10 15.37 -31.14
N ALA A 116 -23.84 16.66 -30.90
CA ALA A 116 -22.48 17.17 -30.72
C ALA A 116 -21.80 16.55 -29.49
N SER A 117 -22.55 16.37 -28.39
CA SER A 117 -22.03 15.74 -27.17
C SER A 117 -21.72 14.26 -27.37
N VAL A 118 -22.57 13.53 -28.12
CA VAL A 118 -22.38 12.11 -28.43
C VAL A 118 -21.18 11.93 -29.35
N ARG A 119 -21.05 12.74 -30.41
CA ARG A 119 -19.86 12.73 -31.28
C ARG A 119 -18.58 12.97 -30.50
N ARG A 120 -18.57 13.97 -29.62
CA ARG A 120 -17.41 14.27 -28.77
C ARG A 120 -17.10 13.14 -27.77
N LEU A 121 -18.12 12.59 -27.11
CA LEU A 121 -17.91 11.60 -26.06
C LEU A 121 -17.62 10.21 -26.60
N TYR A 122 -18.18 9.83 -27.73
CA TYR A 122 -18.01 8.49 -28.29
C TYR A 122 -17.03 8.50 -29.46
N ASP A 123 -17.26 9.30 -30.50
CA ASP A 123 -16.46 9.21 -31.73
C ASP A 123 -15.05 9.78 -31.53
N GLU A 124 -14.93 10.94 -30.87
CA GLU A 124 -13.62 11.53 -30.58
C GLU A 124 -12.85 10.70 -29.54
N THR A 125 -13.52 10.17 -28.51
CA THR A 125 -12.81 9.34 -27.52
C THR A 125 -12.40 7.98 -28.09
N LEU A 126 -13.21 7.37 -28.96
CA LEU A 126 -12.87 6.11 -29.62
C LEU A 126 -11.74 6.32 -30.63
N SER A 127 -11.77 7.40 -31.41
CA SER A 127 -10.67 7.72 -32.34
C SER A 127 -9.36 7.99 -31.59
N GLN A 128 -9.41 8.74 -30.48
CA GLN A 128 -8.24 8.92 -29.61
C GLN A 128 -7.74 7.60 -29.01
N LYS A 129 -8.64 6.73 -28.53
CA LYS A 129 -8.26 5.41 -27.99
C LYS A 129 -7.62 4.53 -29.06
N LYS A 130 -8.18 4.50 -30.27
CA LYS A 130 -7.60 3.75 -31.41
C LYS A 130 -6.22 4.29 -31.77
N ALA A 131 -6.07 5.60 -31.92
CA ALA A 131 -4.77 6.22 -32.19
C ALA A 131 -3.74 5.90 -31.09
N ASN A 132 -4.14 5.94 -29.82
CA ASN A 132 -3.27 5.59 -28.70
C ASN A 132 -2.92 4.09 -28.67
N MET A 133 -3.85 3.21 -29.05
CA MET A 133 -3.59 1.78 -29.18
C MET A 133 -2.58 1.51 -30.30
N GLU A 134 -2.79 2.07 -31.49
CA GLU A 134 -1.88 1.95 -32.62
C GLU A 134 -0.48 2.47 -32.29
N GLN A 135 -0.37 3.59 -31.57
CA GLN A 135 0.91 4.09 -31.10
C GLN A 135 1.59 3.11 -30.13
N LYS A 136 0.86 2.52 -29.20
CA LYS A 136 1.39 1.52 -28.27
C LYS A 136 1.79 0.24 -29.00
N GLU A 137 0.96 -0.25 -29.92
CA GLU A 137 1.26 -1.42 -30.75
C GLU A 137 2.54 -1.20 -31.56
N ARG A 138 2.74 -0.01 -32.14
CA ARG A 138 4.01 0.34 -32.82
C ARG A 138 5.21 0.36 -31.87
N LEU A 139 5.04 0.89 -30.66
CA LEU A 139 6.13 1.01 -29.67
C LEU A 139 6.51 -0.34 -29.05
N TYR A 140 5.54 -1.24 -28.86
CA TYR A 140 5.71 -2.53 -28.19
C TYR A 140 5.60 -3.73 -29.15
N ALA A 141 5.55 -3.50 -30.46
CA ALA A 141 5.70 -4.56 -31.45
C ALA A 141 7.05 -5.25 -31.25
N PHE A 142 7.06 -6.58 -31.31
CA PHE A 142 8.25 -7.41 -31.12
C PHE A 142 9.35 -7.11 -32.15
N HIS A 143 8.97 -6.59 -33.32
CA HIS A 143 9.86 -6.04 -34.35
C HIS A 143 9.28 -4.73 -34.87
N PRO A 144 9.62 -3.58 -34.27
CA PRO A 144 9.13 -2.31 -34.74
C PRO A 144 9.96 -1.92 -35.97
N GLU A 145 9.34 -2.00 -37.17
CA GLU A 145 10.05 -1.94 -38.46
C GLU A 145 10.83 -0.64 -38.71
N ASP A 146 10.62 0.41 -37.90
CA ASP A 146 11.20 1.74 -38.09
C ASP A 146 11.88 2.36 -36.86
N ILE A 147 12.18 1.60 -35.80
CA ILE A 147 13.01 2.17 -34.71
C ILE A 147 14.47 2.21 -35.17
N LYS A 148 14.80 3.24 -35.95
CA LYS A 148 16.14 3.83 -35.88
C LYS A 148 16.32 4.23 -34.43
N THR A 149 17.00 3.41 -33.65
CA THR A 149 17.43 3.76 -32.29
C THR A 149 18.44 4.89 -32.41
N VAL A 150 17.95 6.09 -32.70
CA VAL A 150 18.73 7.32 -32.62
C VAL A 150 18.99 7.47 -31.14
N LYS A 151 20.18 7.05 -30.71
CA LYS A 151 20.67 7.31 -29.36
C LYS A 151 20.44 8.81 -29.12
N MET A 152 19.64 9.14 -28.11
CA MET A 152 19.39 10.53 -27.77
C MET A 152 20.73 11.24 -27.64
N SER A 153 20.86 12.43 -28.24
CA SER A 153 22.11 13.18 -28.16
C SER A 153 22.44 13.43 -26.68
N LYS A 154 23.73 13.50 -26.34
CA LYS A 154 24.19 13.71 -24.96
C LYS A 154 23.56 14.94 -24.32
N VAL A 155 23.30 15.98 -25.14
CA VAL A 155 22.61 17.21 -24.74
C VAL A 155 21.16 16.93 -24.36
N ALA A 156 20.40 16.22 -25.19
CA ALA A 156 19.00 15.90 -24.92
C ALA A 156 18.81 14.98 -23.70
N LEU A 157 19.76 14.06 -23.47
CA LEU A 157 19.79 13.24 -22.26
C LEU A 157 20.06 14.09 -21.01
N GLN A 158 21.05 14.97 -21.07
CA GLN A 158 21.36 15.87 -19.96
C GLN A 158 20.18 16.78 -19.64
N ASP A 159 19.47 17.29 -20.66
CA ASP A 159 18.27 18.10 -20.48
C ASP A 159 17.12 17.31 -19.84
N SER A 160 16.93 16.05 -20.23
CA SER A 160 15.93 15.16 -19.62
C SER A 160 16.24 14.90 -18.15
N VAL A 161 17.50 14.57 -17.83
CA VAL A 161 17.98 14.38 -16.46
C VAL A 161 17.78 15.66 -15.65
N ASN A 162 18.12 16.82 -16.21
CA ASN A 162 17.93 18.12 -15.56
C ASN A 162 16.45 18.49 -15.33
N ARG A 163 15.52 17.98 -16.15
CA ARG A 163 14.07 18.14 -15.91
C ARG A 163 13.58 17.21 -14.81
N MET A 164 14.06 15.97 -14.79
CA MET A 164 13.64 14.96 -13.80
C MET A 164 14.29 15.15 -12.44
N SER A 165 15.50 15.72 -12.38
CA SER A 165 16.23 15.98 -11.14
C SER A 165 15.71 17.21 -10.38
N LYS A 166 14.97 18.09 -11.06
CA LYS A 166 14.33 19.23 -10.40
C LYS A 166 13.08 18.76 -9.66
N PRO A 167 13.00 18.96 -8.32
CA PRO A 167 11.78 18.66 -7.60
C PRO A 167 10.63 19.48 -8.20
N LYS A 168 9.48 18.83 -8.40
CA LYS A 168 8.28 19.52 -8.92
C LYS A 168 7.95 20.69 -8.00
N LYS A 169 7.79 21.89 -8.55
CA LYS A 169 7.32 23.06 -7.79
C LYS A 169 6.01 22.68 -7.09
N THR A 170 5.99 22.83 -5.76
CA THR A 170 4.83 22.55 -4.91
C THR A 170 3.95 23.79 -4.69
N ALA A 171 4.44 24.98 -5.04
CA ALA A 171 3.69 26.23 -4.98
C ALA A 171 3.77 26.96 -6.33
N PHE A 172 2.61 27.39 -6.83
CA PHE A 172 2.46 28.19 -8.04
C PHE A 172 1.93 29.57 -7.68
N THR A 173 2.44 30.59 -8.36
CA THR A 173 1.94 31.96 -8.23
C THR A 173 0.71 32.17 -9.13
N ILE A 174 -0.19 33.09 -8.75
CA ILE A 174 -1.42 33.38 -9.50
C ILE A 174 -1.11 33.77 -10.96
N ALA A 175 -0.02 34.49 -11.20
CA ALA A 175 0.44 34.83 -12.55
C ALA A 175 0.87 33.61 -13.39
N GLU A 176 1.51 32.61 -12.78
CA GLU A 176 1.86 31.35 -13.45
C GLU A 176 0.61 30.52 -13.77
N VAL A 177 -0.38 30.52 -12.87
CA VAL A 177 -1.67 29.88 -13.08
C VAL A 177 -2.42 30.54 -14.23
N ASN A 178 -2.51 31.88 -14.25
CA ASN A 178 -3.17 32.62 -15.32
C ASN A 178 -2.53 32.37 -16.69
N LYS A 179 -1.19 32.24 -16.73
CA LYS A 179 -0.45 31.90 -17.96
C LYS A 179 -0.79 30.49 -18.49
N ILE A 180 -1.07 29.53 -17.62
CA ILE A 180 -1.52 28.19 -18.02
C ILE A 180 -2.93 28.23 -18.65
N TYR A 181 -3.78 29.11 -18.12
CA TYR A 181 -5.17 29.25 -18.56
C TYR A 181 -5.40 30.32 -19.64
N GLY A 182 -4.35 31.03 -20.09
CA GLY A 182 -4.45 32.07 -21.11
C GLY A 182 -5.28 33.29 -20.68
N LEU A 183 -5.30 33.57 -19.38
CA LEU A 183 -6.01 34.68 -18.74
C LEU A 183 -5.08 35.87 -18.46
#